data_AF-A0A923MH43-F1
#
_entry.id   AF-A0A923MH43-F1
#
_cell.length_a   1.000
_cell.length_b   1.000
_cell.length_c   1.000
_cell.angle_alpha   90.00
_cell.angle_beta   90.00
_cell.angle_gamma   90.00
#
_symmetry.space_group_name_H-M   'P 1'
#
loop_
_entity.id
_entity.type
_entity.pdbx_description
1 polymer ?
#
loop_
_entity_poly.entity_id
_entity_poly.type
_entity_poly.pdbx_seq_one_letter_code
_entity_poly.pdbx_strand_id
1 'polypeptide(L)'
;MREIIIRNIDNAPNGKEFFAGISGNFKDFGQTLCELIDNPISNFRAHKRRGRVEIVLEEQGDYVDVMVRDNGTGIENMDAALTIAARSCAESTLNEHGMGLKHALASINAGEDQHWSIQTRTAEDVANDRYQRAEGPYDIHMPVSMIPGSGEVAGGTGTVVRVRCPMHKFLTLKPASKKEEPTFGQMAAYLRETLRYTYANLLRDKAFIILFTAIDKNGASDSGEIPGALEPNWRDGQMTELPPVETDLGGGPVTICCRYGSIRRSKENAFYYRANMASSGAEIRINGRAIQHGLYNEIWGKALHPSQNRFLAQIDILSDQAEALPDTKAAKNGLREDDEKVAALFSWIRANIPEPFKEEGREQMLVRLLAEKKSAEPGVLRVSTEKNLYQCLNLQIKSDLFVSSTEGVTLFEAKAGGSKAEDLYQLRMYHDGCVADDMEVREAVLIAQRHPDTVKALLAELNRQKDKKGRPYHFALTTWDEEGIVLPPDAA
;
A
#
# COMPACT_ATOMS: atom_id res chain seq x y z
N MET A 1 -40.86 -45.50 -32.73
CA MET A 1 -39.56 -44.89 -32.38
C MET A 1 -39.60 -43.43 -32.80
N ARG A 2 -39.37 -42.48 -31.88
CA ARG A 2 -39.21 -41.07 -32.26
C ARG A 2 -37.74 -40.86 -32.63
N GLU A 3 -37.50 -40.39 -33.85
CA GLU A 3 -36.18 -40.03 -34.34
C GLU A 3 -35.69 -38.80 -33.57
N ILE A 4 -34.54 -38.92 -32.91
CA ILE A 4 -33.88 -37.79 -32.25
C ILE A 4 -32.77 -37.32 -33.18
N ILE A 5 -32.91 -36.10 -33.69
CA ILE A 5 -31.86 -35.45 -34.47
C ILE A 5 -30.88 -34.80 -33.51
N ILE A 6 -29.63 -35.25 -33.54
CA ILE A 6 -28.53 -34.66 -32.76
C ILE A 6 -27.77 -33.71 -33.70
N ARG A 7 -27.68 -32.44 -33.31
CA ARG A 7 -26.81 -31.44 -33.95
C ARG A 7 -25.73 -31.02 -32.97
N ASN A 8 -24.48 -30.96 -33.43
CA ASN A 8 -23.40 -30.34 -32.69
C ASN A 8 -23.52 -28.81 -32.76
N ILE A 9 -23.36 -28.17 -31.61
CA ILE A 9 -23.26 -26.71 -31.51
C ILE A 9 -21.84 -26.27 -31.87
N ASP A 10 -21.72 -25.12 -32.53
CA ASP A 10 -20.44 -24.46 -32.76
C ASP A 10 -20.24 -23.43 -31.65
N ASN A 11 -19.27 -23.70 -30.78
CA ASN A 11 -18.92 -22.87 -29.63
C ASN A 11 -17.55 -22.21 -29.79
N ALA A 12 -17.05 -22.06 -31.03
CA ALA A 12 -15.82 -21.31 -31.26
C ALA A 12 -15.98 -19.87 -30.75
N PRO A 13 -15.09 -19.37 -29.88
CA PRO A 13 -15.22 -18.02 -29.35
C PRO A 13 -14.97 -16.99 -30.45
N ASN A 14 -15.76 -15.91 -30.46
CA ASN A 14 -15.41 -14.73 -31.23
C ASN A 14 -14.17 -14.06 -30.60
N GLY A 15 -13.09 -13.91 -31.35
CA GLY A 15 -11.83 -13.39 -30.81
C GLY A 15 -11.94 -11.99 -30.20
N LYS A 16 -12.72 -11.11 -30.82
CA LYS A 16 -12.92 -9.73 -30.33
C LYS A 16 -13.73 -9.71 -29.04
N GLU A 17 -14.87 -10.40 -29.01
CA GLU A 17 -15.72 -10.49 -27.81
C GLU A 17 -14.98 -11.16 -26.65
N PHE A 18 -14.20 -12.19 -26.96
CA PHE A 18 -13.40 -12.90 -25.96
C PHE A 18 -12.30 -12.02 -25.37
N PHE A 19 -11.58 -11.28 -26.23
CA PHE A 19 -10.55 -10.33 -25.78
C PHE A 19 -11.15 -9.19 -24.95
N ALA A 20 -12.29 -8.64 -25.36
CA ALA A 20 -13.04 -7.66 -24.57
C ALA A 20 -13.48 -8.25 -23.21
N GLY A 21 -13.93 -9.50 -23.20
CA GLY A 21 -14.37 -10.20 -21.99
C GLY A 21 -13.28 -10.36 -20.92
N ILE A 22 -12.00 -10.38 -21.30
CA ILE A 22 -10.87 -10.53 -20.37
C ILE A 22 -10.23 -9.18 -19.95
N SER A 23 -10.79 -8.04 -20.39
CA SER A 23 -10.27 -6.69 -20.11
C SER A 23 -10.55 -6.17 -18.69
N GLY A 24 -11.47 -6.79 -17.95
CA GLY A 24 -11.92 -6.31 -16.63
C GLY A 24 -11.02 -6.69 -15.45
N ASN A 25 -9.86 -7.29 -15.67
CA ASN A 25 -9.10 -7.96 -14.61
C ASN A 25 -8.22 -7.02 -13.75
N PHE A 26 -7.81 -5.86 -14.26
CA PHE A 26 -6.94 -4.92 -13.50
C PHE A 26 -7.70 -3.70 -13.00
N LYS A 27 -7.50 -3.39 -11.71
CA LYS A 27 -8.14 -2.24 -11.04
C LYS A 27 -7.57 -0.90 -11.52
N ASP A 28 -6.28 -0.85 -11.80
CA ASP A 28 -5.56 0.36 -12.20
C ASP A 28 -4.51 0.05 -13.27
N PHE A 29 -4.04 1.11 -13.95
CA PHE A 29 -3.02 1.02 -15.00
C PHE A 29 -1.66 0.50 -14.49
N GLY A 30 -1.34 0.74 -13.22
CA GLY A 30 -0.07 0.30 -12.63
C GLY A 30 0.02 -1.23 -12.57
N GLN A 31 -1.07 -1.90 -12.20
CA GLN A 31 -1.16 -3.37 -12.23
C GLN A 31 -0.96 -3.92 -13.64
N THR A 32 -1.61 -3.29 -14.63
CA THR A 32 -1.45 -3.69 -16.03
C THR A 32 0.00 -3.58 -16.49
N LEU A 33 0.68 -2.48 -16.16
CA LEU A 33 2.07 -2.30 -16.54
C LEU A 33 3.00 -3.30 -15.85
N CYS A 34 2.71 -3.67 -14.60
CA CYS A 34 3.49 -4.70 -13.90
C CYS A 34 3.44 -6.04 -14.63
N GLU A 35 2.32 -6.46 -15.23
CA GLU A 35 2.30 -7.69 -16.03
C GLU A 35 3.19 -7.62 -17.28
N LEU A 36 3.32 -6.45 -17.90
CA LEU A 36 4.24 -6.26 -19.02
C LEU A 36 5.71 -6.36 -18.58
N ILE A 37 6.00 -6.06 -17.30
CA ILE A 37 7.35 -6.08 -16.70
C ILE A 37 7.66 -7.46 -16.08
N ASP A 38 6.66 -8.18 -15.58
CA ASP A 38 6.83 -9.53 -15.03
C ASP A 38 7.39 -10.50 -16.09
N ASN A 39 6.97 -10.37 -17.36
CA ASN A 39 7.44 -11.21 -18.47
C ASN A 39 8.97 -11.10 -18.69
N PRO A 40 9.56 -9.90 -18.90
CA PRO A 40 11.00 -9.79 -19.05
C PRO A 40 11.76 -10.19 -17.78
N ILE A 41 11.23 -9.94 -16.57
CA ILE A 41 11.85 -10.44 -15.33
C ILE A 41 11.92 -11.97 -15.32
N SER A 42 10.84 -12.64 -15.72
CA SER A 42 10.80 -14.10 -15.88
C SER A 42 11.89 -14.57 -16.83
N ASN A 43 12.03 -13.91 -17.99
CA ASN A 43 13.06 -14.22 -18.97
C ASN A 43 14.48 -14.02 -18.41
N PHE A 44 14.75 -12.91 -17.74
CA PHE A 44 16.06 -12.64 -17.13
C PHE A 44 16.46 -13.70 -16.10
N ARG A 45 15.50 -14.15 -15.28
CA ARG A 45 15.72 -15.20 -14.28
C ARG A 45 16.02 -16.54 -14.93
N ALA A 46 15.20 -16.96 -15.90
CA ALA A 46 15.36 -18.24 -16.60
C ALA A 46 16.72 -18.34 -17.31
N HIS A 47 17.16 -17.23 -17.92
CA HIS A 47 18.42 -17.18 -18.67
C HIS A 47 19.62 -16.66 -17.86
N LYS A 48 19.43 -16.40 -16.55
CA LYS A 48 20.46 -15.89 -15.61
C LYS A 48 21.21 -14.66 -16.16
N ARG A 49 20.48 -13.70 -16.73
CA ARG A 49 21.05 -12.48 -17.33
C ARG A 49 20.70 -11.27 -16.49
N ARG A 50 21.58 -10.26 -16.55
CA ARG A 50 21.28 -8.95 -15.94
C ARG A 50 20.31 -8.19 -16.82
N GLY A 51 19.10 -8.00 -16.30
CA GLY A 51 18.00 -7.41 -17.03
C GLY A 51 18.04 -5.89 -17.12
N ARG A 52 17.50 -5.34 -18.20
CA ARG A 52 17.15 -3.93 -18.34
C ARG A 52 15.76 -3.86 -18.95
N VAL A 53 14.87 -3.13 -18.28
CA VAL A 53 13.56 -2.74 -18.81
C VAL A 53 13.57 -1.24 -19.03
N GLU A 54 13.11 -0.79 -20.19
CA GLU A 54 12.91 0.61 -20.54
C GLU A 54 11.42 0.88 -20.68
N ILE A 55 10.92 1.88 -19.95
CA ILE A 55 9.53 2.32 -19.95
C ILE A 55 9.51 3.75 -20.47
N VAL A 56 8.72 3.98 -21.53
CA VAL A 56 8.50 5.33 -22.06
C VAL A 56 7.00 5.62 -22.03
N LEU A 57 6.64 6.74 -21.42
CA LEU A 57 5.30 7.31 -21.42
C LEU A 57 5.34 8.64 -22.16
N GLU A 58 4.51 8.79 -23.18
CA GLU A 58 4.38 10.04 -23.94
C GLU A 58 2.93 10.51 -23.90
N GLU A 59 2.70 11.67 -23.28
CA GLU A 59 1.38 12.26 -23.15
C GLU A 59 0.87 12.73 -24.52
N GLN A 60 -0.25 12.17 -24.94
CA GLN A 60 -1.02 12.61 -26.09
C GLN A 60 -2.36 13.15 -25.56
N GLY A 61 -3.04 14.01 -26.33
CA GLY A 61 -4.21 14.77 -25.85
C GLY A 61 -5.21 13.96 -25.00
N ASP A 62 -5.69 12.83 -25.53
CA ASP A 62 -6.69 11.95 -24.92
C ASP A 62 -6.16 10.55 -24.55
N TYR A 63 -4.86 10.29 -24.73
CA TYR A 63 -4.22 9.02 -24.41
C TYR A 63 -2.74 9.18 -24.04
N VAL A 64 -2.10 8.10 -23.61
CA VAL A 64 -0.66 8.05 -23.37
C VAL A 64 -0.10 6.94 -24.24
N ASP A 65 0.88 7.25 -25.07
CA ASP A 65 1.65 6.21 -25.75
C ASP A 65 2.62 5.60 -24.75
N VAL A 66 2.54 4.28 -24.59
CA VAL A 66 3.33 3.52 -23.62
C VAL A 66 4.17 2.52 -24.38
N MET A 67 5.48 2.52 -24.10
CA MET A 67 6.41 1.51 -24.58
C MET A 67 7.06 0.81 -23.39
N VAL A 68 7.09 -0.53 -23.40
CA VAL A 68 7.92 -1.35 -22.52
C VAL A 68 8.87 -2.13 -23.40
N ARG A 69 10.17 -1.90 -23.24
CA ARG A 69 11.25 -2.59 -23.97
C ARG A 69 12.13 -3.33 -22.99
N ASP A 70 12.56 -4.54 -23.33
CA ASP A 70 13.55 -5.29 -22.59
C ASP A 70 14.75 -5.73 -23.46
N ASN A 71 15.81 -6.18 -22.81
CA ASN A 71 17.01 -6.76 -23.44
C ASN A 71 17.09 -8.28 -23.22
N GLY A 72 15.95 -8.96 -23.12
CA GLY A 72 15.84 -10.40 -22.92
C GLY A 72 16.24 -11.19 -24.14
N THR A 73 15.89 -12.47 -24.17
CA THR A 73 16.17 -13.36 -25.32
C THR A 73 15.13 -13.26 -26.43
N GLY A 74 14.04 -12.50 -26.22
CA GLY A 74 12.89 -12.44 -27.10
C GLY A 74 11.94 -13.63 -26.93
N ILE A 75 10.75 -13.51 -27.52
CA ILE A 75 9.72 -14.55 -27.58
C ILE A 75 10.00 -15.49 -28.75
N GLU A 76 10.24 -16.78 -28.46
CA GLU A 76 10.47 -17.81 -29.47
C GLU A 76 9.18 -18.24 -30.18
N ASN A 77 8.09 -18.44 -29.41
CA ASN A 77 6.81 -18.90 -29.92
C ASN A 77 5.74 -17.82 -29.71
N MET A 78 5.58 -16.94 -30.70
CA MET A 78 4.60 -15.85 -30.67
C MET A 78 3.16 -16.39 -30.61
N ASP A 79 2.88 -17.50 -31.29
CA ASP A 79 1.55 -18.13 -31.33
C ASP A 79 1.10 -18.53 -29.93
N ALA A 80 1.96 -19.25 -29.20
CA ALA A 80 1.68 -19.61 -27.81
C ALA A 80 1.70 -18.40 -26.87
N ALA A 81 2.51 -17.37 -27.16
CA ALA A 81 2.53 -16.15 -26.36
C ALA A 81 1.24 -15.33 -26.51
N LEU A 82 0.54 -15.39 -27.65
CA LEU A 82 -0.74 -14.69 -27.87
C LEU A 82 -1.97 -15.58 -27.70
N THR A 83 -1.80 -16.90 -27.71
CA THR A 83 -2.88 -17.84 -27.39
C THR A 83 -3.32 -17.67 -25.94
N ILE A 84 -4.60 -17.39 -25.74
CA ILE A 84 -5.20 -17.23 -24.42
C ILE A 84 -5.12 -18.55 -23.64
N ALA A 85 -4.68 -18.45 -22.38
CA ALA A 85 -4.46 -19.56 -21.44
C ALA A 85 -3.35 -20.55 -21.81
N ALA A 86 -2.61 -20.31 -22.90
CA ALA A 86 -1.43 -21.11 -23.20
C ALA A 86 -0.33 -20.86 -22.15
N ARG A 87 0.19 -21.95 -21.57
CA ARG A 87 1.25 -21.93 -20.56
C ARG A 87 2.60 -22.44 -21.09
N SER A 88 2.66 -22.87 -22.35
CA SER A 88 3.86 -23.45 -22.96
C SER A 88 5.05 -22.48 -23.09
N CYS A 89 4.81 -21.17 -22.94
CA CYS A 89 5.86 -20.14 -22.93
C CYS A 89 6.25 -19.68 -21.50
N ALA A 90 5.78 -20.34 -20.45
CA ALA A 90 6.15 -19.97 -19.09
C ALA A 90 7.59 -20.40 -18.78
N GLU A 91 8.47 -19.42 -18.50
CA GLU A 91 9.89 -19.65 -18.19
C GLU A 91 10.20 -19.60 -16.68
N SER A 92 9.29 -19.07 -15.85
CA SER A 92 9.44 -19.02 -14.40
C SER A 92 8.07 -18.96 -13.68
N THR A 93 8.08 -19.05 -12.35
CA THR A 93 6.89 -18.96 -11.50
C THR A 93 6.15 -17.62 -11.60
N LEU A 94 6.78 -16.57 -12.15
CA LEU A 94 6.10 -15.28 -12.37
C LEU A 94 5.03 -15.36 -13.48
N ASN A 95 5.07 -16.39 -14.32
CA ASN A 95 4.13 -16.62 -15.43
C ASN A 95 3.10 -17.73 -15.11
N GLU A 96 2.56 -17.74 -13.89
CA GLU A 96 1.66 -18.78 -13.35
C GLU A 96 0.46 -19.12 -14.26
N HIS A 97 -0.21 -18.10 -14.81
CA HIS A 97 -1.54 -18.28 -15.42
C HIS A 97 -1.53 -18.37 -16.96
N GLY A 98 -0.45 -17.95 -17.64
CA GLY A 98 -0.41 -17.81 -19.11
C GLY A 98 -1.24 -16.64 -19.67
N MET A 99 -1.87 -15.85 -18.80
CA MET A 99 -2.85 -14.81 -19.18
C MET A 99 -2.31 -13.37 -19.08
N GLY A 100 -1.22 -13.13 -18.34
CA GLY A 100 -0.76 -11.79 -17.95
C GLY A 100 -0.66 -10.79 -19.11
N LEU A 101 0.13 -11.12 -20.15
CA LEU A 101 0.28 -10.27 -21.33
C LEU A 101 -1.07 -9.98 -22.03
N LYS A 102 -1.92 -10.99 -22.19
CA LYS A 102 -3.20 -10.84 -22.91
C LYS A 102 -4.17 -9.98 -22.11
N HIS A 103 -4.29 -10.24 -20.81
CA HIS A 103 -5.06 -9.39 -19.90
C HIS A 103 -4.53 -7.96 -19.91
N ALA A 104 -3.21 -7.76 -19.94
CA ALA A 104 -2.63 -6.43 -19.93
C ALA A 104 -3.03 -5.64 -21.19
N LEU A 105 -2.83 -6.23 -22.38
CA LEU A 105 -3.22 -5.62 -23.65
C LEU A 105 -4.73 -5.31 -23.68
N ALA A 106 -5.57 -6.28 -23.30
CA ALA A 106 -7.02 -6.10 -23.27
C ALA A 106 -7.45 -5.01 -22.28
N SER A 107 -6.85 -4.96 -21.09
CA SER A 107 -7.24 -4.00 -20.05
C SER A 107 -6.80 -2.57 -20.31
N ILE A 108 -5.81 -2.36 -21.19
CA ILE A 108 -5.40 -1.03 -21.64
C ILE A 108 -6.37 -0.51 -22.70
N ASN A 109 -6.63 -1.31 -23.74
CA ASN A 109 -7.54 -0.93 -24.80
C ASN A 109 -8.14 -2.17 -25.51
N ALA A 110 -9.35 -2.56 -25.09
CA ALA A 110 -10.10 -3.71 -25.62
C ALA A 110 -11.11 -3.32 -26.74
N GLY A 111 -11.17 -2.05 -27.14
CA GLY A 111 -12.18 -1.50 -28.07
C GLY A 111 -11.99 -1.94 -29.53
N GLU A 112 -12.72 -1.33 -30.46
CA GLU A 112 -12.46 -1.52 -31.90
C GLU A 112 -11.20 -0.78 -32.38
N ASP A 113 -10.76 0.20 -31.60
CA ASP A 113 -9.59 1.05 -31.79
C ASP A 113 -8.37 0.52 -31.01
N GLN A 114 -8.23 -0.81 -30.84
CA GLN A 114 -7.06 -1.36 -30.15
C GLN A 114 -5.79 -0.97 -30.89
N HIS A 115 -4.90 -0.29 -30.19
CA HIS A 115 -3.61 0.10 -30.72
C HIS A 115 -2.54 -0.46 -29.80
N TRP A 116 -2.06 -1.65 -30.17
CA TRP A 116 -0.92 -2.27 -29.54
C TRP A 116 -0.07 -3.01 -30.57
N SER A 117 1.23 -3.12 -30.30
CA SER A 117 2.13 -3.97 -31.08
C SER A 117 3.17 -4.62 -30.19
N ILE A 118 3.60 -5.81 -30.58
CA ILE A 118 4.70 -6.55 -29.99
C ILE A 118 5.72 -6.77 -31.09
N GLN A 119 6.94 -6.28 -30.86
CA GLN A 119 8.10 -6.60 -31.69
C GLN A 119 9.06 -7.44 -30.85
N THR A 120 9.53 -8.55 -31.38
CA THR A 120 10.49 -9.42 -30.67
C THR A 120 11.60 -9.85 -31.60
N ARG A 121 12.78 -10.05 -31.01
CA ARG A 121 13.95 -10.55 -31.72
C ARG A 121 14.65 -11.61 -30.89
N THR A 122 14.66 -12.84 -31.40
CA THR A 122 15.42 -13.96 -30.85
C THR A 122 16.84 -14.00 -31.40
N ALA A 123 17.69 -14.89 -30.87
CA ALA A 123 19.03 -15.10 -31.44
C ALA A 123 18.98 -15.57 -32.91
N GLU A 124 17.96 -16.38 -33.28
CA GLU A 124 17.72 -16.78 -34.66
C GLU A 124 17.36 -15.56 -35.54
N ASP A 125 16.50 -14.68 -35.04
CA ASP A 125 16.09 -13.49 -35.76
C ASP A 125 17.24 -12.48 -35.93
N VAL A 126 18.15 -12.39 -34.95
CA VAL A 126 19.41 -11.66 -35.11
C VAL A 126 20.25 -12.24 -36.24
N ALA A 127 20.44 -13.57 -36.27
CA ALA A 127 21.26 -14.23 -37.28
C ALA A 127 20.72 -14.05 -38.71
N ASN A 128 19.40 -13.87 -38.86
CA ASN A 128 18.73 -13.67 -40.14
C ASN A 128 18.41 -12.20 -40.47
N ASP A 129 18.96 -11.27 -39.69
CA ASP A 129 18.66 -9.83 -39.75
C ASP A 129 17.17 -9.49 -39.90
N ARG A 130 16.34 -10.04 -39.01
CA ARG A 130 14.89 -9.83 -38.98
C ARG A 130 14.36 -9.67 -37.55
N TYR A 131 13.09 -9.35 -37.43
CA TYR A 131 12.31 -9.39 -36.18
C TYR A 131 10.88 -9.86 -36.46
N GLN A 132 10.19 -10.34 -35.42
CA GLN A 132 8.78 -10.74 -35.50
C GLN A 132 7.90 -9.61 -34.99
N ARG A 133 6.75 -9.38 -35.63
CA ARG A 133 5.76 -8.37 -35.22
C ARG A 133 4.34 -8.94 -35.20
N ALA A 134 3.66 -8.74 -34.09
CA ALA A 134 2.21 -8.91 -33.96
C ALA A 134 1.58 -7.59 -33.54
N GLU A 135 0.38 -7.28 -33.99
CA GLU A 135 -0.30 -6.03 -33.67
C GLU A 135 -1.81 -6.16 -33.62
N GLY A 136 -2.44 -5.32 -32.81
CA GLY A 136 -3.88 -5.28 -32.66
C GLY A 136 -4.61 -4.81 -33.92
N PRO A 137 -5.93 -5.05 -34.01
CA PRO A 137 -6.78 -5.64 -32.97
C PRO A 137 -6.58 -7.15 -32.78
N TYR A 138 -6.80 -7.65 -31.57
CA TYR A 138 -6.71 -9.09 -31.29
C TYR A 138 -7.76 -9.87 -32.07
N ASP A 139 -7.33 -10.99 -32.67
CA ASP A 139 -8.20 -11.99 -33.30
C ASP A 139 -7.62 -13.38 -33.07
N ILE A 140 -8.46 -14.42 -33.03
CA ILE A 140 -8.02 -15.82 -32.90
C ILE A 140 -7.19 -16.29 -34.11
N HIS A 141 -7.23 -15.53 -35.22
CA HIS A 141 -6.46 -15.77 -36.44
C HIS A 141 -5.68 -14.54 -36.88
N MET A 142 -5.02 -13.86 -35.94
CA MET A 142 -4.15 -12.72 -36.27
C MET A 142 -2.78 -13.16 -36.84
N PRO A 143 -2.19 -12.42 -37.80
CA PRO A 143 -0.90 -12.78 -38.38
C PRO A 143 0.28 -12.32 -37.52
N VAL A 144 1.38 -13.06 -37.62
CA VAL A 144 2.71 -12.63 -37.16
C VAL A 144 3.57 -12.36 -38.40
N SER A 145 4.13 -11.15 -38.49
CA SER A 145 4.96 -10.74 -39.62
C SER A 145 6.45 -10.91 -39.30
N MET A 146 7.20 -11.46 -40.24
CA MET A 146 8.67 -11.48 -40.22
C MET A 146 9.19 -10.30 -41.04
N ILE A 147 9.86 -9.34 -40.40
CA ILE A 147 10.25 -8.08 -41.03
C ILE A 147 11.78 -7.93 -41.01
N PRO A 148 12.45 -7.56 -42.13
CA PRO A 148 13.89 -7.30 -42.15
C PRO A 148 14.32 -6.17 -41.22
N GLY A 149 15.54 -6.30 -40.68
CA GLY A 149 16.19 -5.35 -39.78
C GLY A 149 15.91 -5.61 -38.29
N SER A 150 16.19 -4.60 -37.46
CA SER A 150 16.06 -4.70 -35.99
C SER A 150 14.73 -4.25 -35.43
N GLY A 151 13.92 -3.54 -36.22
CA GLY A 151 12.77 -2.80 -35.71
C GLY A 151 13.18 -1.89 -34.55
N GLU A 152 12.34 -1.85 -33.53
CA GLU A 152 12.59 -1.08 -32.30
C GLU A 152 13.31 -1.88 -31.20
N VAL A 153 13.66 -3.14 -31.45
CA VAL A 153 14.40 -3.97 -30.49
C VAL A 153 15.87 -3.54 -30.52
N ALA A 154 16.26 -2.68 -29.58
CA ALA A 154 17.63 -2.22 -29.46
C ALA A 154 18.52 -3.31 -28.82
N GLY A 155 19.71 -3.56 -29.36
CA GLY A 155 20.75 -4.34 -28.67
C GLY A 155 20.79 -5.85 -28.94
N GLY A 156 20.28 -6.31 -30.09
CA GLY A 156 20.38 -7.71 -30.51
C GLY A 156 19.08 -8.45 -30.24
N THR A 157 18.89 -8.97 -29.04
CA THR A 157 17.68 -9.72 -28.65
C THR A 157 16.82 -8.93 -27.66
N GLY A 158 15.53 -9.25 -27.61
CA GLY A 158 14.59 -8.66 -26.64
C GLY A 158 13.18 -8.53 -27.20
N THR A 159 12.32 -7.85 -26.44
CA THR A 159 10.95 -7.56 -26.83
C THR A 159 10.59 -6.10 -26.58
N VAL A 160 9.73 -5.56 -27.43
CA VAL A 160 9.13 -4.23 -27.31
C VAL A 160 7.62 -4.41 -27.38
N VAL A 161 6.92 -3.94 -26.36
CA VAL A 161 5.47 -3.85 -26.32
C VAL A 161 5.08 -2.38 -26.38
N ARG A 162 4.28 -1.99 -27.38
CA ARG A 162 3.66 -0.67 -27.46
C ARG A 162 2.16 -0.79 -27.26
N VAL A 163 1.61 0.14 -26.51
CA VAL A 163 0.17 0.23 -26.24
C VAL A 163 -0.25 1.69 -26.16
N ARG A 164 -1.43 2.00 -26.71
CA ARG A 164 -2.09 3.29 -26.52
C ARG A 164 -3.02 3.20 -25.32
N CYS A 165 -2.67 3.87 -24.22
CA CYS A 165 -3.46 3.88 -23.00
C CYS A 165 -4.41 5.08 -22.97
N PRO A 166 -5.75 4.89 -22.99
CA PRO A 166 -6.68 5.98 -22.85
C PRO A 166 -6.43 6.79 -21.57
N MET A 167 -6.52 8.12 -21.64
CA MET A 167 -6.14 8.99 -20.53
C MET A 167 -6.94 8.68 -19.25
N HIS A 168 -8.24 8.35 -19.38
CA HIS A 168 -9.07 7.97 -18.23
C HIS A 168 -8.55 6.70 -17.51
N LYS A 169 -7.97 5.75 -18.26
CA LYS A 169 -7.33 4.55 -17.68
C LYS A 169 -6.00 4.92 -17.04
N PHE A 170 -5.19 5.75 -17.68
CA PHE A 170 -3.94 6.25 -17.08
C PHE A 170 -4.20 6.97 -15.74
N LEU A 171 -5.24 7.82 -15.69
CA LEU A 171 -5.71 8.54 -14.49
C LEU A 171 -6.10 7.64 -13.31
N THR A 172 -6.27 6.34 -13.51
CA THR A 172 -6.52 5.38 -12.41
C THR A 172 -5.33 5.18 -11.47
N LEU A 173 -4.10 5.59 -11.84
CA LEU A 173 -2.98 5.58 -10.89
C LEU A 173 -3.18 6.58 -9.75
N LYS A 174 -4.10 7.54 -9.85
CA LYS A 174 -4.28 8.55 -8.81
C LYS A 174 -4.73 7.92 -7.48
N PRO A 175 -4.05 8.18 -6.35
CA PRO A 175 -4.53 7.73 -5.05
C PRO A 175 -5.91 8.29 -4.74
N ALA A 176 -6.85 7.46 -4.28
CA ALA A 176 -8.21 7.87 -3.91
C ALA A 176 -8.24 9.01 -2.86
N SER A 177 -7.20 9.12 -2.03
CA SER A 177 -7.07 10.19 -1.03
C SER A 177 -6.80 11.59 -1.62
N LYS A 178 -6.42 11.69 -2.90
CA LYS A 178 -6.08 12.95 -3.57
C LYS A 178 -7.30 13.49 -4.31
N LYS A 179 -7.78 14.66 -3.89
CA LYS A 179 -8.97 15.30 -4.46
C LYS A 179 -8.69 16.02 -5.76
N GLU A 180 -7.53 16.66 -5.87
CA GLU A 180 -7.13 17.45 -7.03
C GLU A 180 -6.94 16.58 -8.28
N GLU A 181 -7.05 17.21 -9.45
CA GLU A 181 -6.66 16.61 -10.72
C GLU A 181 -5.13 16.53 -10.79
N PRO A 182 -4.56 15.35 -11.06
CA PRO A 182 -3.12 15.17 -11.07
C PRO A 182 -2.53 15.66 -12.39
N THR A 183 -1.31 16.21 -12.33
CA THR A 183 -0.54 16.47 -13.55
C THR A 183 0.03 15.17 -14.13
N PHE A 184 0.39 15.15 -15.42
CA PHE A 184 1.06 14.01 -16.04
C PHE A 184 2.33 13.58 -15.28
N GLY A 185 3.14 14.55 -14.86
CA GLY A 185 4.33 14.30 -14.03
C GLY A 185 4.01 13.65 -12.68
N GLN A 186 2.93 14.05 -12.01
CA GLN A 186 2.48 13.41 -10.77
C GLN A 186 2.04 11.96 -11.01
N MET A 187 1.37 11.70 -12.12
CA MET A 187 0.96 10.34 -12.51
C MET A 187 2.16 9.44 -12.78
N ALA A 188 3.17 9.95 -13.50
CA ALA A 188 4.43 9.26 -13.70
C ALA A 188 5.14 8.98 -12.36
N ALA A 189 5.14 9.92 -11.42
CA ALA A 189 5.69 9.73 -10.09
C ALA A 189 4.97 8.63 -9.28
N TYR A 190 3.63 8.58 -9.33
CA TYR A 190 2.85 7.51 -8.71
C TYR A 190 3.21 6.14 -9.27
N LEU A 191 3.36 6.03 -10.59
CA LEU A 191 3.77 4.78 -11.22
C LEU A 191 5.19 4.37 -10.79
N ARG A 192 6.14 5.31 -10.73
CA ARG A 192 7.50 5.03 -10.23
C ARG A 192 7.48 4.51 -8.80
N GLU A 193 6.68 5.08 -7.90
CA GLU A 193 6.51 4.54 -6.55
C GLU A 193 5.99 3.11 -6.58
N THR A 194 4.96 2.81 -7.38
CA THR A 194 4.41 1.46 -7.56
C THR A 194 5.46 0.48 -8.05
N LEU A 195 6.24 0.82 -9.08
CA LEU A 195 7.30 -0.06 -9.59
C LEU A 195 8.39 -0.33 -8.55
N ARG A 196 8.82 0.72 -7.82
CA ARG A 196 9.84 0.61 -6.76
C ARG A 196 9.38 -0.24 -5.58
N TYR A 197 8.08 -0.19 -5.25
CA TYR A 197 7.48 -1.03 -4.21
C TYR A 197 7.30 -2.48 -4.67
N THR A 198 6.71 -2.65 -5.86
CA THR A 198 6.35 -3.94 -6.44
C THR A 198 7.55 -4.85 -6.61
N TYR A 199 8.66 -4.29 -7.12
CA TYR A 199 9.89 -5.02 -7.42
C TYR A 199 11.01 -4.72 -6.42
N ALA A 200 10.68 -4.25 -5.21
CA ALA A 200 11.67 -3.78 -4.23
C ALA A 200 12.82 -4.77 -4.01
N ASN A 201 12.54 -6.06 -3.76
CA ASN A 201 13.58 -7.06 -3.51
C ASN A 201 14.47 -7.25 -4.75
N LEU A 202 13.87 -7.41 -5.93
CA LEU A 202 14.59 -7.59 -7.19
C LEU A 202 15.46 -6.39 -7.57
N LEU A 203 14.99 -5.17 -7.30
CA LEU A 203 15.74 -3.93 -7.52
C LEU A 203 16.88 -3.79 -6.50
N ARG A 204 16.65 -4.15 -5.23
CA ARG A 204 17.67 -4.16 -4.17
C ARG A 204 18.81 -5.11 -4.53
N ASP A 205 18.47 -6.29 -5.04
CA ASP A 205 19.41 -7.34 -5.44
C ASP A 205 20.05 -7.07 -6.81
N LYS A 206 19.66 -5.96 -7.47
CA LYS A 206 20.15 -5.55 -8.79
C LYS A 206 19.95 -6.62 -9.87
N ALA A 207 18.90 -7.44 -9.73
CA ALA A 207 18.53 -8.47 -10.70
C ALA A 207 18.24 -7.86 -12.08
N PHE A 208 17.66 -6.66 -12.08
CA PHE A 208 17.47 -5.83 -13.27
C PHE A 208 17.44 -4.35 -12.90
N ILE A 209 17.47 -3.48 -13.92
CA ILE A 209 17.24 -2.04 -13.78
C ILE A 209 16.02 -1.61 -14.60
N ILE A 210 15.39 -0.50 -14.22
CA ILE A 210 14.32 0.13 -14.98
C ILE A 210 14.78 1.54 -15.41
N LEU A 211 14.90 1.77 -16.71
CA LEU A 211 15.00 3.10 -17.29
C LEU A 211 13.58 3.61 -17.53
N PHE A 212 13.27 4.82 -17.06
CA PHE A 212 11.93 5.38 -17.12
C PHE A 212 11.97 6.78 -17.70
N THR A 213 11.17 7.00 -18.74
CA THR A 213 11.04 8.29 -19.43
C THR A 213 9.57 8.70 -19.47
N ALA A 214 9.26 9.89 -18.99
CA ALA A 214 7.95 10.52 -19.13
C ALA A 214 8.09 11.81 -19.93
N ILE A 215 7.36 11.92 -21.04
CA ILE A 215 7.36 13.09 -21.92
C ILE A 215 5.95 13.70 -21.87
N ASP A 216 5.84 14.94 -21.42
CA ASP A 216 4.56 15.65 -21.38
C ASP A 216 4.16 16.19 -22.77
N LYS A 217 2.92 16.68 -22.89
CA LYS A 217 2.39 17.22 -24.14
C LYS A 217 3.14 18.44 -24.71
N ASN A 218 3.98 19.08 -23.91
CA ASN A 218 4.82 20.21 -24.33
C ASN A 218 6.23 19.75 -24.77
N GLY A 219 6.52 18.45 -24.71
CA GLY A 219 7.82 17.87 -24.99
C GLY A 219 8.80 17.94 -23.82
N ALA A 220 8.36 18.35 -22.62
CA ALA A 220 9.21 18.29 -21.44
C ALA A 220 9.41 16.83 -21.02
N SER A 221 10.66 16.41 -20.92
CA SER A 221 11.03 15.01 -20.63
C SER A 221 11.67 14.88 -19.25
N ASP A 222 11.19 13.90 -18.49
CA ASP A 222 11.75 13.45 -17.23
C ASP A 222 12.21 11.99 -17.41
N SER A 223 13.50 11.82 -17.67
CA SER A 223 14.14 10.54 -18.01
C SER A 223 15.26 10.20 -17.06
N GLY A 224 15.31 8.94 -16.63
CA GLY A 224 16.38 8.41 -15.80
C GLY A 224 16.16 6.96 -15.39
N GLU A 225 17.18 6.36 -14.80
CA GLU A 225 16.99 5.11 -14.06
C GLU A 225 16.10 5.40 -12.85
N ILE A 226 15.07 4.58 -12.62
CA ILE A 226 14.26 4.76 -11.41
C ILE A 226 15.18 4.58 -10.19
N PRO A 227 14.98 5.35 -9.11
CA PRO A 227 15.67 5.08 -7.86
C PRO A 227 15.40 3.63 -7.43
N GLY A 228 16.37 2.97 -6.81
CA GLY A 228 16.24 1.58 -6.36
C GLY A 228 15.05 1.32 -5.42
N ALA A 229 14.98 0.12 -4.85
CA ALA A 229 13.87 -0.37 -4.02
C ALA A 229 13.18 0.70 -3.13
N LEU A 230 11.85 0.66 -3.06
CA LEU A 230 11.11 1.40 -2.03
C LEU A 230 11.19 0.61 -0.73
N GLU A 231 11.98 1.11 0.22
CA GLU A 231 12.16 0.51 1.54
C GLU A 231 11.32 1.20 2.61
N PRO A 232 10.79 0.46 3.60
CA PRO A 232 10.21 1.10 4.78
C PRO A 232 11.29 1.76 5.62
N ASN A 233 10.96 2.91 6.20
CA ASN A 233 11.80 3.58 7.18
C ASN A 233 11.51 3.00 8.57
N TRP A 234 12.26 1.99 8.99
CA TRP A 234 12.10 1.36 10.30
C TRP A 234 12.43 2.33 11.44
N ARG A 235 11.70 2.24 12.56
CA ARG A 235 12.11 2.92 13.79
C ARG A 235 13.33 2.25 14.38
N ASP A 236 14.19 3.07 14.98
CA ASP A 236 15.45 2.63 15.57
C ASP A 236 15.23 1.51 16.60
N GLY A 237 15.88 0.37 16.35
CA GLY A 237 15.80 -0.81 17.22
C GLY A 237 14.44 -1.54 17.25
N GLN A 238 13.47 -1.17 16.41
CA GLN A 238 12.15 -1.82 16.40
C GLN A 238 11.97 -2.86 15.28
N MET A 239 12.90 -2.93 14.32
CA MET A 239 12.88 -3.95 13.28
C MET A 239 13.48 -5.25 13.81
N THR A 240 12.72 -6.34 13.66
CA THR A 240 13.18 -7.71 13.88
C THR A 240 13.25 -8.42 12.53
N GLU A 241 14.39 -9.02 12.22
CA GLU A 241 14.58 -9.88 11.06
C GLU A 241 14.72 -11.32 11.54
N LEU A 242 13.87 -12.20 11.01
CA LEU A 242 13.94 -13.62 11.30
C LEU A 242 14.96 -14.27 10.33
N PRO A 243 15.72 -15.28 10.78
CA PRO A 243 16.53 -16.07 9.85
C PRO A 243 15.61 -16.71 8.80
N PRO A 244 16.09 -16.94 7.56
CA PRO A 244 15.32 -17.66 6.55
C PRO A 244 14.82 -19.00 7.10
N VAL A 245 13.52 -19.27 6.94
CA VAL A 245 12.87 -20.48 7.45
C VAL A 245 12.48 -21.37 6.29
N GLU A 246 13.09 -22.55 6.23
CA GLU A 246 12.66 -23.64 5.35
C GLU A 246 11.41 -24.30 5.93
N THR A 247 10.33 -24.36 5.16
CA THR A 247 9.05 -24.98 5.56
C THR A 247 8.30 -25.52 4.35
N ASP A 248 7.22 -26.27 4.61
CA ASP A 248 6.24 -26.66 3.59
C ASP A 248 4.88 -26.03 3.93
N LEU A 249 4.24 -25.41 2.94
CA LEU A 249 2.90 -24.81 3.09
C LEU A 249 1.78 -25.74 2.61
N GLY A 250 2.09 -26.96 2.17
CA GLY A 250 1.15 -27.96 1.65
C GLY A 250 1.37 -28.35 0.18
N GLY A 251 2.46 -27.88 -0.44
CA GLY A 251 2.74 -28.08 -1.87
C GLY A 251 4.21 -28.37 -2.19
N GLY A 252 5.08 -28.44 -1.18
CA GLY A 252 6.52 -28.62 -1.34
C GLY A 252 7.33 -27.56 -0.56
N PRO A 253 8.66 -27.69 -0.56
CA PRO A 253 9.54 -26.80 0.18
C PRO A 253 9.49 -25.35 -0.34
N VAL A 254 9.42 -24.43 0.60
CA VAL A 254 9.59 -22.98 0.41
C VAL A 254 10.54 -22.42 1.46
N THR A 255 11.25 -21.36 1.11
CA THR A 255 11.98 -20.52 2.07
C THR A 255 11.15 -19.28 2.38
N ILE A 256 10.90 -19.01 3.66
CA ILE A 256 10.25 -17.77 4.12
C ILE A 256 11.30 -16.83 4.71
N CYS A 257 11.46 -15.66 4.08
CA CYS A 257 12.25 -14.55 4.61
C CYS A 257 11.30 -13.51 5.23
N CYS A 258 11.54 -13.13 6.48
CA CYS A 258 10.62 -12.27 7.20
C CYS A 258 11.33 -11.17 8.00
N ARG A 259 10.83 -9.94 7.88
CA ARG A 259 11.17 -8.83 8.78
C ARG A 259 9.91 -8.09 9.21
N TYR A 260 9.84 -7.67 10.46
CA TYR A 260 8.67 -6.97 11.00
C TYR A 260 9.05 -5.94 12.05
N GLY A 261 8.17 -4.97 12.30
CA GLY A 261 8.35 -3.96 13.33
C GLY A 261 7.64 -2.63 13.11
N SER A 262 8.04 -1.67 13.94
CA SER A 262 7.75 -0.24 13.91
C SER A 262 8.24 0.49 12.65
N ILE A 263 7.39 1.11 11.80
CA ILE A 263 7.86 2.06 10.77
C ILE A 263 7.57 3.52 11.13
N ARG A 264 8.42 4.43 10.63
CA ARG A 264 8.18 5.88 10.57
C ARG A 264 7.28 6.18 9.36
N ARG A 265 6.35 7.12 9.53
CA ARG A 265 5.46 7.54 8.44
C ARG A 265 6.25 8.26 7.35
N SER A 266 6.16 7.79 6.10
CA SER A 266 6.58 8.61 4.95
C SER A 266 5.51 9.64 4.60
N LYS A 267 5.91 10.91 4.47
CA LYS A 267 5.06 11.99 3.93
C LYS A 267 5.19 12.13 2.42
N GLU A 268 6.25 11.59 1.84
CA GLU A 268 6.56 11.65 0.41
C GLU A 268 5.80 10.57 -0.38
N ASN A 269 5.60 9.40 0.23
CA ASN A 269 4.92 8.28 -0.42
C ASN A 269 3.41 8.56 -0.56
N ALA A 270 2.88 8.23 -1.74
CA ALA A 270 1.48 8.35 -2.09
C ALA A 270 0.65 7.14 -1.63
N PHE A 271 1.20 5.92 -1.67
CA PHE A 271 0.50 4.67 -1.38
C PHE A 271 1.12 3.90 -0.21
N TYR A 272 2.43 3.65 -0.26
CA TYR A 272 3.08 2.64 0.58
C TYR A 272 3.80 3.24 1.79
N TYR A 273 3.94 2.47 2.87
CA TYR A 273 4.64 2.88 4.11
C TYR A 273 4.17 4.23 4.70
N ARG A 274 2.87 4.50 4.58
CA ARG A 274 2.23 5.75 5.06
C ARG A 274 1.85 5.70 6.54
N ALA A 275 2.12 4.57 7.20
CA ALA A 275 1.68 4.27 8.56
C ALA A 275 0.18 4.57 8.74
N ASN A 276 -0.65 3.95 7.91
CA ASN A 276 -2.10 4.05 7.91
C ASN A 276 -2.72 2.68 7.65
N MET A 277 -4.01 2.51 7.93
CA MET A 277 -4.66 1.19 7.84
C MET A 277 -4.45 0.44 6.51
N ALA A 278 -4.31 1.15 5.37
CA ALA A 278 -4.11 0.54 4.06
C ALA A 278 -2.67 0.04 3.80
N SER A 279 -1.70 0.54 4.55
CA SER A 279 -0.25 0.25 4.39
C SER A 279 0.38 -0.39 5.62
N SER A 280 -0.44 -0.85 6.57
CA SER A 280 -0.03 -1.51 7.83
C SER A 280 -0.41 -2.99 7.85
N GLY A 281 0.11 -3.73 8.81
CA GLY A 281 -0.12 -5.18 8.90
C GLY A 281 0.95 -5.93 8.13
N ALA A 282 0.58 -6.95 7.37
CA ALA A 282 1.55 -7.70 6.56
C ALA A 282 1.48 -7.35 5.07
N GLU A 283 2.63 -7.49 4.41
CA GLU A 283 2.75 -7.58 2.95
C GLU A 283 3.41 -8.91 2.57
N ILE A 284 2.89 -9.52 1.51
CA ILE A 284 3.35 -10.81 1.00
C ILE A 284 3.99 -10.59 -0.36
N ARG A 285 5.19 -11.14 -0.51
CA ARG A 285 5.97 -11.21 -1.75
C ARG A 285 6.14 -12.68 -2.11
N ILE A 286 6.08 -12.97 -3.40
CA ILE A 286 6.41 -14.28 -3.95
C ILE A 286 7.56 -14.06 -4.92
N ASN A 287 8.69 -14.71 -4.65
CA ASN A 287 9.90 -14.59 -5.46
C ASN A 287 10.28 -13.13 -5.76
N GLY A 288 10.19 -12.27 -4.74
CA GLY A 288 10.54 -10.85 -4.83
C GLY A 288 9.48 -9.92 -5.44
N ARG A 289 8.39 -10.44 -6.01
CA ARG A 289 7.23 -9.65 -6.51
C ARG A 289 6.21 -9.44 -5.38
N ALA A 290 5.91 -8.19 -5.02
CA ALA A 290 4.83 -7.90 -4.06
C ALA A 290 3.49 -8.38 -4.62
N ILE A 291 2.71 -9.15 -3.87
CA ILE A 291 1.39 -9.64 -4.32
C ILE A 291 0.27 -8.92 -3.60
N GLN A 292 0.39 -8.76 -2.28
CA GLN A 292 -0.65 -8.19 -1.45
C GLN A 292 -0.06 -7.45 -0.24
N HIS A 293 -0.76 -6.44 0.24
CA HIS A 293 -0.38 -5.66 1.42
C HIS A 293 -1.63 -5.24 2.21
N GLY A 294 -1.44 -4.68 3.40
CA GLY A 294 -2.55 -4.27 4.25
C GLY A 294 -3.18 -5.43 5.02
N LEU A 295 -2.51 -6.59 5.09
CA LEU A 295 -3.06 -7.84 5.60
C LEU A 295 -2.99 -7.91 7.12
N TYR A 296 -3.82 -7.12 7.81
CA TYR A 296 -4.00 -7.26 9.25
C TYR A 296 -5.24 -8.08 9.59
N ASN A 297 -6.38 -7.70 9.03
CA ASN A 297 -7.65 -8.32 9.36
C ASN A 297 -7.70 -9.78 8.89
N GLU A 298 -7.14 -10.07 7.72
CA GLU A 298 -7.07 -11.40 7.11
C GLU A 298 -6.20 -12.36 7.93
N ILE A 299 -5.15 -11.85 8.57
CA ILE A 299 -4.20 -12.68 9.33
C ILE A 299 -4.65 -12.85 10.77
N TRP A 300 -5.06 -11.78 11.45
CA TRP A 300 -5.38 -11.80 12.89
C TRP A 300 -6.88 -11.78 13.21
N GLY A 301 -7.77 -11.65 12.21
CA GLY A 301 -9.22 -11.70 12.39
C GLY A 301 -9.80 -10.51 13.17
N LYS A 302 -9.09 -9.38 13.22
CA LYS A 302 -9.45 -8.19 13.99
C LYS A 302 -9.31 -6.94 13.15
N ALA A 303 -10.13 -5.94 13.42
CA ALA A 303 -9.94 -4.60 12.88
C ALA A 303 -8.65 -3.98 13.44
N LEU A 304 -7.84 -3.39 12.55
CA LEU A 304 -6.64 -2.68 12.95
C LEU A 304 -7.01 -1.38 13.67
N HIS A 305 -6.50 -1.20 14.89
CA HIS A 305 -6.65 0.04 15.64
C HIS A 305 -5.67 1.11 15.11
N PRO A 306 -6.03 2.40 15.05
CA PRO A 306 -5.14 3.44 14.52
C PRO A 306 -3.75 3.55 15.16
N SER A 307 -3.61 3.18 16.45
CA SER A 307 -2.30 3.16 17.12
C SER A 307 -1.38 2.02 16.65
N GLN A 308 -1.92 1.01 15.95
CA GLN A 308 -1.17 -0.08 15.34
C GLN A 308 -0.78 0.23 13.88
N ASN A 309 -1.18 1.38 13.34
CA ASN A 309 -0.90 1.75 11.94
C ASN A 309 0.60 1.82 11.59
N ARG A 310 1.49 1.77 12.58
CA ARG A 310 2.93 1.79 12.33
C ARG A 310 3.53 0.40 12.21
N PHE A 311 2.78 -0.65 12.54
CA PHE A 311 3.26 -2.01 12.40
C PHE A 311 3.30 -2.42 10.92
N LEU A 312 4.42 -3.01 10.52
CA LEU A 312 4.62 -3.64 9.23
C LEU A 312 5.32 -5.00 9.42
N ALA A 313 4.86 -6.01 8.69
CA ALA A 313 5.57 -7.27 8.47
C ALA A 313 5.75 -7.48 6.97
N GLN A 314 6.98 -7.71 6.51
CA GLN A 314 7.29 -8.05 5.13
C GLN A 314 7.69 -9.51 5.08
N ILE A 315 6.94 -10.30 4.31
CA ILE A 315 7.13 -11.74 4.15
C ILE A 315 7.41 -12.02 2.68
N ASP A 316 8.57 -12.59 2.37
CA ASP A 316 8.92 -13.06 1.03
C ASP A 316 8.98 -14.59 1.03
N ILE A 317 8.27 -15.20 0.09
CA ILE A 317 8.17 -16.65 -0.09
C ILE A 317 8.95 -17.01 -1.34
N LEU A 318 10.01 -17.80 -1.17
CA LEU A 318 10.91 -18.17 -2.23
C LEU A 318 10.77 -19.66 -2.53
N SER A 319 10.57 -20.00 -3.81
CA SER A 319 10.66 -21.36 -4.32
C SER A 319 10.80 -21.34 -5.84
N ASP A 320 11.50 -22.33 -6.39
CA ASP A 320 11.52 -22.59 -7.83
C ASP A 320 10.39 -23.56 -8.25
N GLN A 321 9.65 -24.13 -7.29
CA GLN A 321 8.51 -25.01 -7.52
C GLN A 321 7.20 -24.21 -7.46
N ALA A 322 6.50 -24.12 -8.59
CA ALA A 322 5.28 -23.32 -8.69
C ALA A 322 4.17 -23.87 -7.78
N GLU A 323 4.05 -25.19 -7.68
CA GLU A 323 3.08 -25.92 -6.85
C GLU A 323 3.26 -25.69 -5.34
N ALA A 324 4.46 -25.30 -4.90
CA ALA A 324 4.77 -25.00 -3.51
C ALA A 324 4.36 -23.58 -3.09
N LEU A 325 4.21 -22.66 -4.05
CA LEU A 325 3.92 -21.26 -3.82
C LEU A 325 2.41 -21.02 -3.68
N PRO A 326 1.95 -20.12 -2.78
CA PRO A 326 0.54 -19.75 -2.70
C PRO A 326 -0.03 -19.23 -4.02
N ASP A 327 -1.26 -19.66 -4.35
CA ASP A 327 -1.93 -19.29 -5.58
C ASP A 327 -2.34 -17.81 -5.56
N THR A 328 -2.13 -17.13 -6.69
CA THR A 328 -2.49 -15.72 -6.83
C THR A 328 -3.81 -15.53 -7.58
N LYS A 329 -4.50 -14.41 -7.33
CA LYS A 329 -5.58 -13.95 -8.20
C LYS A 329 -4.99 -13.63 -9.58
N ALA A 330 -5.77 -13.78 -10.66
CA ALA A 330 -5.28 -13.65 -12.04
C ALA A 330 -4.57 -12.30 -12.37
N ALA A 331 -4.83 -11.26 -11.58
CA ALA A 331 -4.21 -9.94 -11.70
C ALA A 331 -2.99 -9.71 -10.77
N LYS A 332 -2.54 -10.75 -10.06
CA LYS A 332 -1.42 -10.73 -9.10
C LYS A 332 -1.46 -9.59 -8.08
N ASN A 333 -2.68 -9.26 -7.63
CA ASN A 333 -2.96 -8.19 -6.66
C ASN A 333 -3.60 -8.73 -5.37
N GLY A 334 -3.52 -10.04 -5.17
CA GLY A 334 -4.04 -10.73 -4.00
C GLY A 334 -3.80 -12.23 -4.07
N LEU A 335 -3.78 -12.86 -2.91
CA LEU A 335 -3.76 -14.30 -2.75
C LEU A 335 -5.17 -14.88 -2.89
N ARG A 336 -5.29 -16.14 -3.30
CA ARG A 336 -6.56 -16.87 -3.35
C ARG A 336 -6.99 -17.30 -1.95
N GLU A 337 -8.19 -16.90 -1.56
CA GLU A 337 -8.71 -17.15 -0.20
C GLU A 337 -9.08 -18.62 0.04
N ASP A 338 -9.32 -19.39 -1.02
CA ASP A 338 -9.62 -20.82 -1.00
C ASP A 338 -8.38 -21.73 -1.03
N ASP A 339 -7.17 -21.16 -1.09
CA ASP A 339 -5.93 -21.91 -1.14
C ASP A 339 -5.45 -22.32 0.26
N GLU A 340 -5.29 -23.63 0.48
CA GLU A 340 -4.79 -24.20 1.74
C GLU A 340 -3.38 -23.68 2.08
N LYS A 341 -2.55 -23.37 1.07
CA LYS A 341 -1.20 -22.82 1.27
C LYS A 341 -1.24 -21.41 1.85
N VAL A 342 -2.26 -20.62 1.51
CA VAL A 342 -2.50 -19.29 2.10
C VAL A 342 -2.91 -19.42 3.57
N ALA A 343 -3.78 -20.38 3.88
CA ALA A 343 -4.17 -20.67 5.27
C ALA A 343 -2.97 -21.14 6.12
N ALA A 344 -2.10 -21.99 5.55
CA ALA A 344 -0.85 -22.42 6.17
C ALA A 344 0.10 -21.24 6.40
N LEU A 345 0.29 -20.38 5.40
CA LEU A 345 1.10 -19.16 5.50
C LEU A 345 0.60 -18.25 6.62
N PHE A 346 -0.69 -17.97 6.70
CA PHE A 346 -1.24 -17.11 7.75
C PHE A 346 -1.08 -17.74 9.15
N SER A 347 -1.16 -19.06 9.24
CA SER A 347 -0.89 -19.79 10.48
C SER A 347 0.58 -19.68 10.88
N TRP A 348 1.50 -19.81 9.92
CA TRP A 348 2.93 -19.57 10.13
C TRP A 348 3.20 -18.13 10.61
N ILE A 349 2.56 -17.12 9.98
CA ILE A 349 2.71 -15.72 10.38
C ILE A 349 2.25 -15.51 11.82
N ARG A 350 1.07 -16.03 12.20
CA ARG A 350 0.57 -15.93 13.58
C ARG A 350 1.47 -16.62 14.61
N ALA A 351 2.16 -17.70 14.21
CA ALA A 351 3.05 -18.45 15.10
C ALA A 351 4.41 -17.76 15.30
N ASN A 352 4.89 -17.00 14.30
CA ASN A 352 6.24 -16.45 14.29
C ASN A 352 6.30 -14.93 14.48
N ILE A 353 5.21 -14.21 14.22
CA ILE A 353 5.12 -12.76 14.32
C ILE A 353 4.14 -12.41 15.44
N PRO A 354 4.56 -11.61 16.45
CA PRO A 354 3.67 -11.20 17.52
C PRO A 354 2.51 -10.39 16.95
N GLU A 355 1.31 -10.60 17.50
CA GLU A 355 0.18 -9.73 17.17
C GLU A 355 0.58 -8.27 17.48
N PRO A 356 0.39 -7.34 16.54
CA PRO A 356 0.73 -5.94 16.75
C PRO A 356 0.10 -5.42 18.03
N PHE A 357 0.89 -4.96 18.99
CA PHE A 357 0.34 -4.42 20.24
C PHE A 357 -0.13 -2.98 20.04
N LYS A 358 -1.08 -2.56 20.88
CA LYS A 358 -1.54 -1.18 20.91
C LYS A 358 -0.39 -0.30 21.43
N GLU A 359 0.29 0.43 20.56
CA GLU A 359 1.24 1.46 21.01
C GLU A 359 0.49 2.51 21.84
N GLU A 360 1.09 2.92 22.95
CA GLU A 360 0.59 4.03 23.75
C GLU A 360 0.62 5.32 22.92
N GLY A 361 -0.52 6.00 22.83
CA GLY A 361 -0.60 7.27 22.11
C GLY A 361 0.25 8.34 22.79
N ARG A 362 0.71 9.34 22.02
CA ARG A 362 1.52 10.45 22.57
C ARG A 362 0.80 11.18 23.72
N GLU A 363 -0.50 11.43 23.57
CA GLU A 363 -1.33 12.03 24.64
C GLU A 363 -1.39 11.14 25.87
N GLN A 364 -1.58 9.83 25.70
CA GLN A 364 -1.60 8.87 26.80
C GLN A 364 -0.25 8.82 27.54
N MET A 365 0.87 8.80 26.83
CA MET A 365 2.22 8.87 27.41
C MET A 365 2.39 10.16 28.22
N LEU A 366 2.00 11.31 27.68
CA LEU A 366 2.12 12.60 28.37
C LEU A 366 1.23 12.67 29.62
N VAL A 367 0.01 12.17 29.53
CA VAL A 367 -0.90 12.04 30.67
C VAL A 367 -0.32 11.09 31.72
N ARG A 368 0.34 10.00 31.33
CA ARG A 368 1.01 9.09 32.28
C ARG A 368 2.16 9.79 33.01
N LEU A 369 3.04 10.48 32.28
CA LEU A 369 4.14 11.25 32.88
C LEU A 369 3.62 12.34 33.84
N LEU A 370 2.54 13.02 33.46
CA LEU A 370 1.87 13.98 34.33
C LEU A 370 1.26 13.29 35.56
N ALA A 371 0.62 12.14 35.38
CA ALA A 371 0.06 11.36 36.49
C ALA A 371 1.13 10.91 37.48
N GLU A 372 2.27 10.43 37.00
CA GLU A 372 3.44 10.06 37.80
C GLU A 372 3.97 11.27 38.60
N LYS A 373 4.14 12.42 37.93
CA LYS A 373 4.55 13.68 38.57
C LYS A 373 3.57 14.11 39.66
N LYS A 374 2.27 14.20 39.34
CA LYS A 374 1.23 14.64 40.28
C LYS A 374 1.10 13.67 41.47
N SER A 375 1.29 12.38 41.26
CA SER A 375 1.26 11.39 42.35
C SER A 375 2.36 11.58 43.39
N ALA A 376 3.47 12.23 43.01
CA ALA A 376 4.58 12.53 43.90
C ALA A 376 4.44 13.89 44.63
N GLU A 377 3.43 14.70 44.31
CA GLU A 377 3.22 16.01 44.93
C GLU A 377 2.68 15.87 46.38
N PRO A 378 3.22 16.64 47.35
CA PRO A 378 2.71 16.63 48.71
C PRO A 378 1.22 16.96 48.80
N GLY A 379 0.47 16.19 49.59
CA GLY A 379 -0.97 16.41 49.81
C GLY A 379 -1.88 15.76 48.75
N VAL A 380 -1.34 15.15 47.70
CA VAL A 380 -2.12 14.35 46.74
C VAL A 380 -2.54 13.03 47.38
N LEU A 381 -3.83 12.73 47.30
CA LEU A 381 -4.47 11.54 47.86
C LEU A 381 -4.68 10.45 46.81
N ARG A 382 -5.05 10.85 45.59
CA ARG A 382 -5.33 9.92 44.50
C ARG A 382 -5.12 10.57 43.13
N VAL A 383 -4.47 9.84 42.23
CA VAL A 383 -4.42 10.15 40.81
C VAL A 383 -5.10 9.04 40.02
N SER A 384 -5.87 9.38 38.99
CA SER A 384 -6.55 8.43 38.11
C SER A 384 -6.56 8.95 36.69
N THR A 385 -6.02 8.19 35.76
CA THR A 385 -6.25 8.41 34.33
C THR A 385 -7.63 7.87 33.94
N GLU A 386 -8.29 8.48 32.95
CA GLU A 386 -9.54 7.97 32.38
C GLU A 386 -10.69 7.74 33.40
N LYS A 387 -10.83 8.63 34.39
CA LYS A 387 -11.89 8.49 35.42
C LYS A 387 -13.28 8.76 34.84
N ASN A 388 -14.23 7.85 35.07
CA ASN A 388 -15.63 8.04 34.71
C ASN A 388 -16.27 9.20 35.48
N LEU A 389 -16.95 10.08 34.73
CA LEU A 389 -17.71 11.24 35.18
C LEU A 389 -19.18 11.08 34.80
N TYR A 390 -20.08 11.85 35.43
CA TYR A 390 -21.53 11.71 35.27
C TYR A 390 -22.04 10.30 35.59
N GLN A 391 -21.50 9.70 36.65
CA GLN A 391 -21.94 8.40 37.15
C GLN A 391 -23.42 8.45 37.58
N CYS A 392 -23.89 9.58 38.11
CA CYS A 392 -25.29 9.80 38.45
C CYS A 392 -26.24 9.71 37.23
N LEU A 393 -25.72 9.88 36.02
CA LEU A 393 -26.45 9.76 34.75
C LEU A 393 -26.09 8.50 33.96
N ASN A 394 -25.24 7.63 34.51
CA ASN A 394 -24.71 6.43 33.84
C ASN A 394 -24.07 6.71 32.47
N LEU A 395 -23.40 7.87 32.33
CA LEU A 395 -22.65 8.19 31.11
C LEU A 395 -21.24 7.60 31.16
N GLN A 396 -20.69 7.24 30.01
CA GLN A 396 -19.35 6.68 29.86
C GLN A 396 -18.33 7.76 29.47
N ILE A 397 -18.44 8.96 30.05
CA ILE A 397 -17.53 10.08 29.81
C ILE A 397 -16.35 9.94 30.77
N LYS A 398 -15.13 10.06 30.25
CA LYS A 398 -13.90 9.90 31.03
C LYS A 398 -13.05 11.16 30.96
N SER A 399 -12.51 11.59 32.09
CA SER A 399 -11.49 12.64 32.12
C SER A 399 -10.12 12.07 31.79
N ASP A 400 -9.26 12.83 31.11
CA ASP A 400 -7.89 12.39 30.82
C ASP A 400 -7.09 12.14 32.10
N LEU A 401 -7.07 13.12 33.02
CA LEU A 401 -6.45 12.98 34.33
C LEU A 401 -7.33 13.58 35.43
N PHE A 402 -7.46 12.84 36.52
CA PHE A 402 -8.13 13.26 37.75
C PHE A 402 -7.13 13.20 38.90
N VAL A 403 -6.95 14.31 39.61
CA VAL A 403 -6.09 14.42 40.79
C VAL A 403 -6.93 14.90 41.96
N SER A 404 -6.96 14.11 43.04
CA SER A 404 -7.56 14.51 44.32
C SER A 404 -6.46 14.74 45.32
N SER A 405 -6.51 15.90 45.98
CA SER A 405 -5.62 16.28 47.07
C SER A 405 -6.42 16.69 48.30
N THR A 406 -5.72 17.03 49.38
CA THR A 406 -6.32 17.63 50.59
C THR A 406 -6.98 18.98 50.34
N GLU A 407 -6.64 19.65 49.23
CA GLU A 407 -7.16 20.98 48.87
C GLU A 407 -8.32 20.93 47.87
N GLY A 408 -8.69 19.73 47.38
CA GLY A 408 -9.79 19.53 46.44
C GLY A 408 -9.40 18.70 45.22
N VAL A 409 -10.23 18.76 44.18
CA VAL A 409 -10.03 18.02 42.92
C VAL A 409 -9.49 18.94 41.83
N THR A 410 -8.46 18.49 41.13
CA THR A 410 -7.98 19.07 39.87
C THR A 410 -8.21 18.11 38.72
N LEU A 411 -8.87 18.58 37.67
CA LEU A 411 -9.10 17.84 36.42
C LEU A 411 -8.14 18.32 35.34
N PHE A 412 -7.71 17.43 34.45
CA PHE A 412 -6.98 17.81 33.25
C PHE A 412 -7.65 17.29 31.98
N GLU A 413 -7.66 18.13 30.95
CA GLU A 413 -7.84 17.78 29.54
C GLU A 413 -6.49 17.97 28.86
N ALA A 414 -5.98 16.95 28.17
CA ALA A 414 -4.64 16.91 27.63
C ALA A 414 -4.63 16.91 26.10
N LYS A 415 -3.72 17.70 25.53
CA LYS A 415 -3.46 17.71 24.08
C LYS A 415 -1.97 17.64 23.79
N ALA A 416 -1.56 16.67 22.97
CA ALA A 416 -0.14 16.51 22.65
C ALA A 416 0.40 17.67 21.78
N GLY A 417 -0.48 18.31 21.00
CA GLY A 417 -0.17 19.45 20.14
C GLY A 417 -0.72 20.76 20.69
N GLY A 418 -1.15 21.67 19.81
CA GLY A 418 -1.82 22.91 20.21
C GLY A 418 -3.29 22.68 20.54
N SER A 419 -3.80 23.37 21.56
CA SER A 419 -5.21 23.30 21.94
C SER A 419 -6.13 24.09 21.01
N LYS A 420 -7.42 23.78 21.06
CA LYS A 420 -8.52 24.41 20.32
C LYS A 420 -9.65 24.83 21.26
N ALA A 421 -10.64 25.54 20.74
CA ALA A 421 -11.79 26.01 21.53
C ALA A 421 -12.65 24.84 22.03
N GLU A 422 -12.78 23.78 21.22
CA GLU A 422 -13.51 22.57 21.56
C GLU A 422 -12.95 21.89 22.82
N ASP A 423 -11.63 21.93 23.02
CA ASP A 423 -10.96 21.32 24.17
C ASP A 423 -11.36 22.00 25.50
N LEU A 424 -11.65 23.31 25.50
CA LEU A 424 -12.16 24.01 26.68
C LEU A 424 -13.59 23.60 27.03
N TYR A 425 -14.43 23.33 26.02
CA TYR A 425 -15.77 22.82 26.25
C TYR A 425 -15.75 21.37 26.74
N GLN A 426 -14.80 20.57 26.26
CA GLN A 426 -14.53 19.23 26.81
C GLN A 426 -14.12 19.31 28.28
N LEU A 427 -13.20 20.22 28.63
CA LEU A 427 -12.79 20.46 30.02
C LEU A 427 -13.97 20.92 30.90
N ARG A 428 -14.82 21.82 30.38
CA ARG A 428 -16.05 22.24 31.06
C ARG A 428 -16.99 21.06 31.31
N MET A 429 -17.17 20.20 30.31
CA MET A 429 -17.98 19.00 30.44
C MET A 429 -17.44 18.10 31.55
N TYR A 430 -16.11 17.97 31.70
CA TYR A 430 -15.53 17.22 32.81
C TYR A 430 -15.84 17.85 34.17
N HIS A 431 -15.65 19.16 34.29
CA HIS A 431 -15.98 19.89 35.51
C HIS A 431 -17.45 19.69 35.90
N ASP A 432 -18.38 19.91 34.96
CA ASP A 432 -19.81 19.74 35.17
C ASP A 432 -20.19 18.29 35.52
N GLY A 433 -19.46 17.31 34.99
CA GLY A 433 -19.60 15.90 35.34
C GLY A 433 -19.23 15.60 36.79
N CYS A 434 -18.09 16.13 37.26
CA CYS A 434 -17.73 16.04 38.67
C CYS A 434 -18.76 16.72 39.58
N VAL A 435 -19.22 17.93 39.21
CA VAL A 435 -20.24 18.65 39.99
C VAL A 435 -21.56 17.89 40.07
N ALA A 436 -21.95 17.21 38.98
CA ALA A 436 -23.14 16.36 38.94
C ALA A 436 -23.01 15.10 39.81
N ASP A 437 -21.80 14.56 39.96
CA ASP A 437 -21.47 13.45 40.86
C ASP A 437 -21.17 13.92 42.31
N ASP A 438 -21.61 15.13 42.66
CA ASP A 438 -21.47 15.78 43.96
C ASP A 438 -20.01 16.01 44.43
N MET A 439 -19.08 16.06 43.47
CA MET A 439 -17.66 16.34 43.74
C MET A 439 -17.37 17.84 43.68
N GLU A 440 -16.48 18.33 44.55
CA GLU A 440 -15.99 19.70 44.52
C GLU A 440 -14.69 19.79 43.70
N VAL A 441 -14.79 20.45 42.54
CA VAL A 441 -13.67 20.74 41.67
C VAL A 441 -13.06 22.07 42.08
N ARG A 442 -11.78 22.05 42.47
CA ARG A 442 -11.02 23.26 42.79
C ARG A 442 -10.59 23.97 41.53
N GLU A 443 -10.09 23.20 40.56
CA GLU A 443 -9.55 23.72 39.31
C GLU A 443 -9.70 22.69 38.19
N ALA A 444 -9.86 23.15 36.95
CA ALA A 444 -9.75 22.29 35.78
C ALA A 444 -8.73 22.91 34.80
N VAL A 445 -7.80 22.10 34.32
CA VAL A 445 -6.63 22.58 33.57
C VAL A 445 -6.65 21.99 32.16
N LEU A 446 -6.56 22.83 31.15
CA LEU A 446 -6.28 22.39 29.79
C LEU A 446 -4.76 22.45 29.57
N ILE A 447 -4.14 21.29 29.41
CA ILE A 447 -2.69 21.16 29.18
C ILE A 447 -2.39 20.86 27.72
N ALA A 448 -1.50 21.63 27.11
CA ALA A 448 -1.12 21.46 25.70
C ALA A 448 0.33 21.82 25.40
N GLN A 449 0.81 21.57 24.17
CA GLN A 449 2.11 22.10 23.74
C GLN A 449 2.06 23.63 23.57
N ARG A 450 0.91 24.18 23.18
CA ARG A 450 0.69 25.62 23.01
C ARG A 450 -0.80 25.97 23.04
N HIS A 451 -1.12 27.18 23.49
CA HIS A 451 -2.48 27.72 23.50
C HIS A 451 -2.58 28.97 22.61
N PRO A 452 -3.42 28.95 21.55
CA PRO A 452 -3.73 30.14 20.75
C PRO A 452 -4.44 31.23 21.57
N ASP A 453 -4.30 32.50 21.16
CA ASP A 453 -4.95 33.62 21.88
C ASP A 453 -6.48 33.54 21.88
N THR A 454 -7.06 32.92 20.86
CA THR A 454 -8.51 32.64 20.82
C THR A 454 -8.95 31.71 21.96
N VAL A 455 -8.12 30.72 22.32
CA VAL A 455 -8.39 29.82 23.45
C VAL A 455 -8.25 30.57 24.78
N LYS A 456 -7.23 31.42 24.92
CA LYS A 456 -7.04 32.26 26.11
C LYS A 456 -8.22 33.23 26.33
N ALA A 457 -8.71 33.85 25.26
CA ALA A 457 -9.87 34.74 25.32
C ALA A 457 -11.14 33.98 25.72
N LEU A 458 -11.36 32.77 25.18
CA LEU A 458 -12.50 31.93 25.53
C LEU A 458 -12.44 31.46 26.99
N LEU A 459 -11.26 31.11 27.51
CA LEU A 459 -11.07 30.77 28.92
C LEU A 459 -11.57 31.91 29.85
N ALA A 460 -11.23 33.16 29.52
CA ALA A 460 -11.65 34.33 30.30
C ALA A 460 -13.17 34.58 30.24
N GLU A 461 -13.85 34.18 29.17
CA GLU A 461 -15.31 34.17 29.09
C GLU A 461 -15.90 33.03 29.94
N LEU A 462 -15.37 31.82 29.82
CA LEU A 462 -15.87 30.66 30.57
C LEU A 462 -15.74 30.85 32.09
N ASN A 463 -14.63 31.41 32.57
CA ASN A 463 -14.42 31.68 34.00
C ASN A 463 -15.33 32.79 34.57
N ARG A 464 -16.04 33.56 33.72
CA ARG A 464 -17.11 34.48 34.16
C ARG A 464 -18.45 33.78 34.37
N GLN A 465 -18.60 32.57 33.86
CA GLN A 465 -19.80 31.76 34.02
C GLN A 465 -19.75 30.97 35.33
N LYS A 466 -20.90 30.38 35.68
CA LYS A 466 -21.08 29.57 36.88
C LYS A 466 -21.47 28.14 36.53
N ASP A 467 -21.09 27.21 37.39
CA ASP A 467 -21.53 25.82 37.37
C ASP A 467 -23.00 25.68 37.80
N LYS A 468 -23.53 24.46 37.76
CA LYS A 468 -24.92 24.17 38.18
C LYS A 468 -25.20 24.42 39.66
N LYS A 469 -24.16 24.55 40.49
CA LYS A 469 -24.26 24.89 41.92
C LYS A 469 -24.04 26.38 42.17
N GLY A 470 -23.91 27.20 41.12
CA GLY A 470 -23.76 28.65 41.21
C GLY A 470 -22.34 29.13 41.55
N ARG A 471 -21.33 28.24 41.54
CA ARG A 471 -19.92 28.57 41.75
C ARG A 471 -19.26 28.98 40.43
N PRO A 472 -18.38 29.99 40.40
CA PRO A 472 -17.62 30.33 39.19
C PRO A 472 -16.75 29.15 38.72
N TYR A 473 -16.55 29.01 37.42
CA TYR A 473 -15.54 28.08 36.92
C TYR A 473 -14.13 28.59 37.24
N HIS A 474 -13.26 27.65 37.59
CA HIS A 474 -11.83 27.88 37.82
C HIS A 474 -11.02 27.09 36.79
N PHE A 475 -11.06 27.54 35.53
CA PHE A 475 -10.27 26.93 34.46
C PHE A 475 -8.92 27.61 34.29
N ALA A 476 -7.89 26.81 34.09
CA ALA A 476 -6.52 27.26 33.83
C ALA A 476 -5.94 26.63 32.56
N LEU A 477 -4.89 27.27 32.04
CA LEU A 477 -4.09 26.75 30.93
C LEU A 477 -2.69 26.49 31.45
N THR A 478 -2.08 25.39 31.01
CA THR A 478 -0.65 25.17 31.24
C THR A 478 -0.03 24.43 30.07
N THR A 479 1.28 24.50 29.94
CA THR A 479 1.99 23.75 28.90
C THR A 479 2.74 22.54 29.45
N TRP A 480 3.00 21.56 28.59
CA TRP A 480 3.88 20.43 28.95
C TRP A 480 5.24 20.90 29.46
N ASP A 481 5.77 22.00 28.90
CA ASP A 481 7.05 22.59 29.28
C ASP A 481 7.00 23.27 30.65
N GLU A 482 5.91 23.99 30.96
CA GLU A 482 5.66 24.56 32.30
C GLU A 482 5.53 23.45 33.36
N GLU A 483 4.98 22.30 32.99
CA GLU A 483 4.94 21.11 33.85
C GLU A 483 6.25 20.30 33.81
N GLY A 484 7.30 20.76 33.12
CA GLY A 484 8.61 20.09 33.07
C GLY A 484 8.60 18.73 32.35
N ILE A 485 7.58 18.47 31.53
CA ILE A 485 7.42 17.23 30.75
C ILE A 485 7.94 17.49 29.34
N VAL A 486 9.15 17.01 29.07
CA VAL A 486 9.81 17.20 27.77
C VAL A 486 9.20 16.25 26.73
N LEU A 487 8.75 16.82 25.61
CA LEU A 487 8.26 16.05 24.48
C LEU A 487 9.44 15.32 23.82
N PRO A 488 9.40 13.98 23.65
CA PRO A 488 10.45 13.26 22.94
C PRO A 488 10.64 13.84 21.53
N PRO A 489 11.88 14.02 21.04
CA PRO A 489 12.15 14.67 19.75
C PRO A 489 11.56 13.98 18.50
N ASP A 490 10.92 12.81 18.63
CA ASP A 490 10.79 11.91 17.48
C ASP A 490 9.50 11.07 17.44
N ALA A 491 8.40 11.60 17.98
CA ALA A 491 7.06 11.00 17.84
C ALA A 491 6.24 11.63 16.69
N ALA A 492 6.87 11.94 15.56
CA ALA A 492 6.22 12.41 14.33
C ALA A 492 5.64 11.25 13.50
#